data_AF-A0A9E5MTC1-F1
#
_entry.id   AF-A0A9E5MTC1-F1
#
_cell.length_a   1.000
_cell.length_b   1.000
_cell.length_c   1.000
_cell.angle_alpha   90.00
_cell.angle_beta   90.00
_cell.angle_gamma   90.00
#
_symmetry.space_group_name_H-M   'P 1'
#
loop_
_entity.id
_entity.type
_entity.pdbx_description
1 polymer ?
#
loop_
_entity_poly.entity_id
_entity_poly.type
_entity_poly.pdbx_seq_one_letter_code
_entity_poly.pdbx_strand_id
1 'polypeptide(L)'
;MQTAGLPTQADFHEAISSRSDRWFAACLKITRNRDMAEDAVQDALLSGWNKHHQFDNTARLDTGIHRIAVNAALQLLAVEKD
;
A
#
# COMPACT_ATOMS: atom_id res chain seq x y z
N MET A 1 28.53 0.10 7.04
CA MET A 1 27.25 -0.51 6.63
C MET A 1 26.21 -0.08 7.65
N GLN A 2 25.25 0.77 7.28
CA GLN A 2 24.17 1.15 8.18
C GLN A 2 23.28 -0.07 8.39
N THR A 3 23.23 -0.56 9.63
CA THR A 3 22.20 -1.49 10.07
C THR A 3 20.89 -0.71 10.06
N ALA A 4 20.12 -0.81 8.97
CA ALA A 4 18.77 -0.28 8.93
C ALA A 4 17.98 -0.99 10.03
N GLY A 5 17.69 -0.28 11.12
CA GLY A 5 16.79 -0.76 12.15
C GLY A 5 15.39 -0.98 11.57
N LEU A 6 14.54 -1.68 12.32
CA LEU A 6 13.12 -1.82 12.00
C LEU A 6 12.55 -0.44 11.60
N PRO A 7 11.81 -0.34 10.48
CA PRO A 7 11.22 0.92 10.04
C PRO A 7 10.32 1.46 11.14
N THR A 8 10.60 2.69 11.54
CA THR A 8 9.87 3.40 12.59
C THR A 8 8.52 3.88 12.09
N GLN A 9 7.66 4.32 13.01
CA GLN A 9 6.42 5.02 12.66
C GLN A 9 6.66 6.23 11.74
N ALA A 10 7.78 6.94 11.91
CA ALA A 10 8.14 8.09 11.08
C ALA A 10 8.52 7.65 9.66
N ASP A 11 9.30 6.57 9.52
CA ASP A 11 9.65 6.00 8.20
C ASP A 11 8.40 5.55 7.44
N PHE A 12 7.41 5.02 8.16
CA PHE A 12 6.12 4.64 7.59
C PHE A 12 5.32 5.87 7.15
N HIS A 13 5.25 6.91 8.01
CA HIS A 13 4.56 8.15 7.69
C HIS A 13 5.14 8.80 6.42
N GLU A 14 6.47 8.92 6.34
CA GLU A 14 7.14 9.49 5.17
C GLU A 14 6.92 8.66 3.90
N ALA A 15 6.95 7.33 4.02
CA ALA A 15 6.64 6.44 2.89
C ALA A 15 5.19 6.63 2.41
N ILE A 16 4.21 6.75 3.32
CA ILE A 16 2.82 7.05 2.96
C ILE A 16 2.75 8.40 2.24
N SER A 17 3.23 9.47 2.86
CA SER A 17 3.06 10.84 2.37
C SER A 17 3.70 11.06 1.00
N SER A 18 4.79 10.36 0.69
CA SER A 18 5.52 10.53 -0.58
C SER A 18 5.16 9.54 -1.69
N ARG A 19 4.53 8.40 -1.37
CA ARG A 19 4.36 7.27 -2.32
C ARG A 19 2.92 6.88 -2.58
N SER A 20 1.96 7.38 -1.79
CA SER A 20 0.54 7.03 -1.93
C SER A 20 -0.01 7.24 -3.34
N ASP A 21 0.44 8.30 -4.03
CA ASP A 21 0.05 8.58 -5.41
C ASP A 21 0.39 7.45 -6.39
N ARG A 22 1.50 6.73 -6.15
CA ARG A 22 1.93 5.64 -7.02
C ARG A 22 1.06 4.40 -6.84
N TRP A 23 0.67 4.10 -5.60
CA TRP A 23 -0.26 3.01 -5.30
C TRP A 23 -1.66 3.36 -5.83
N PHE A 24 -2.11 4.60 -5.62
CA PHE A 24 -3.37 5.09 -6.17
C PHE A 24 -3.41 4.99 -7.70
N ALA A 25 -2.36 5.44 -8.39
CA ALA A 25 -2.29 5.33 -9.85
C ALA A 25 -2.30 3.87 -10.33
N ALA A 26 -1.74 2.93 -9.57
CA ALA A 26 -1.81 1.50 -9.89
C ALA A 26 -3.22 0.94 -9.69
N CYS A 27 -3.86 1.23 -8.56
CA CYS A 27 -5.23 0.81 -8.27
C CYS A 27 -6.21 1.41 -9.29
N LEU A 28 -6.07 2.68 -9.65
CA LEU A 28 -6.92 3.36 -10.62
C LEU A 28 -6.86 2.73 -12.01
N LYS A 29 -5.69 2.24 -12.44
CA LYS A 29 -5.55 1.52 -13.72
C LYS A 29 -6.33 0.20 -13.72
N ILE A 30 -6.47 -0.44 -12.57
CA ILE A 30 -7.18 -1.72 -12.39
C ILE A 30 -8.68 -1.46 -12.29
N THR A 31 -9.10 -0.64 -11.33
CA THR A 31 -10.51 -0.42 -11.00
C THR A 31 -11.23 0.44 -12.03
N ARG A 32 -10.51 1.38 -12.68
CA ARG A 32 -11.08 2.48 -13.49
C ARG A 32 -12.17 3.27 -12.76
N ASN A 33 -12.19 3.18 -11.44
CA ASN A 33 -13.10 3.85 -10.53
C ASN A 33 -12.25 4.48 -9.44
N ARG A 34 -12.42 5.79 -9.24
CA ARG A 34 -11.63 6.58 -8.30
C ARG A 34 -11.87 6.12 -6.87
N ASP A 35 -13.12 5.98 -6.45
CA ASP A 35 -13.49 5.66 -5.07
C ASP A 35 -12.95 4.27 -4.69
N MET A 36 -13.13 3.27 -5.56
CA MET A 36 -12.56 1.93 -5.36
C MET A 36 -11.03 1.93 -5.31
N ALA A 37 -10.37 2.84 -6.05
CA ALA A 37 -8.92 2.97 -6.01
C ALA A 37 -8.44 3.63 -4.71
N GLU A 38 -9.18 4.61 -4.20
CA GLU A 38 -8.92 5.22 -2.89
C GLU A 38 -9.11 4.19 -1.76
N ASP A 39 -10.18 3.40 -1.81
CA ASP A 39 -10.44 2.32 -0.84
C ASP A 39 -9.35 1.25 -0.85
N ALA A 40 -8.94 0.77 -2.03
CA ALA A 40 -7.86 -0.21 -2.15
C ALA A 40 -6.53 0.28 -1.56
N VAL A 41 -6.21 1.56 -1.73
CA VAL A 41 -5.00 2.16 -1.15
C VAL A 41 -5.15 2.29 0.37
N GLN A 42 -6.29 2.74 0.87
CA GLN A 42 -6.54 2.85 2.30
C GLN A 42 -6.39 1.49 3.01
N ASP A 43 -7.00 0.45 2.47
CA ASP A 43 -6.88 -0.91 2.99
C ASP A 43 -5.43 -1.40 3.00
N ALA A 44 -4.68 -1.12 1.92
CA ALA A 44 -3.28 -1.49 1.83
C ALA A 44 -2.41 -0.79 2.88
N LEU A 45 -2.64 0.50 3.09
CA LEU A 45 -1.94 1.29 4.09
C LEU A 45 -2.24 0.82 5.50
N LEU A 46 -3.51 0.56 5.83
CA LEU A 46 -3.92 0.03 7.14
C LEU A 46 -3.35 -1.37 7.40
N SER A 47 -3.40 -2.26 6.39
CA SER A 47 -2.86 -3.61 6.51
C SER A 47 -1.33 -3.60 6.65
N GLY A 48 -0.66 -2.72 5.91
CA GLY A 48 0.77 -2.48 6.03
C GLY A 48 1.16 -1.90 7.38
N TRP A 49 0.39 -0.94 7.89
CA TRP A 49 0.61 -0.35 9.21
C TRP A 49 0.47 -1.40 10.30
N ASN A 50 -0.56 -2.24 10.25
CA ASN A 50 -0.74 -3.32 11.24
C ASN A 50 0.41 -4.34 11.23
N LYS A 51 1.10 -4.48 10.10
CA LYS A 51 2.22 -5.42 9.91
C LYS A 51 3.59 -4.73 9.88
N HIS A 52 3.67 -3.45 10.24
CA HIS A 52 4.88 -2.64 10.03
C HIS A 52 6.14 -3.24 10.68
N HIS A 53 5.95 -3.87 11.85
CA HIS A 53 6.98 -4.57 12.61
C HIS A 53 7.57 -5.81 11.91
N GLN A 54 6.96 -6.29 10.83
CA GLN A 54 7.42 -7.45 10.06
C GLN A 54 8.30 -7.05 8.88
N PHE A 55 8.39 -5.76 8.55
CA PHE A 55 9.30 -5.28 7.51
C PHE A 55 10.68 -5.03 8.13
N ASP A 56 11.71 -5.59 7.52
CA ASP A 56 13.12 -5.46 7.91
C ASP A 56 13.81 -4.26 7.23
N ASN A 57 13.16 -3.59 6.27
CA ASN A 57 13.59 -2.30 5.70
C ASN A 57 12.46 -1.58 4.91
N THR A 58 12.70 -0.31 4.56
CA THR A 58 11.76 0.58 3.85
C THR A 58 11.54 0.23 2.37
N ALA A 59 12.46 -0.48 1.72
CA ALA A 59 12.30 -0.94 0.32
C ALA A 59 11.33 -2.12 0.23
N ARG A 60 11.38 -3.03 1.22
CA ARG A 60 10.39 -4.10 1.39
C ARG A 60 9.03 -3.56 1.81
N LEU A 61 8.99 -2.45 2.54
CA LEU A 61 7.74 -1.78 2.86
C LEU A 61 7.02 -1.32 1.57
N ASP A 62 7.70 -0.59 0.69
CA ASP A 62 7.09 -0.09 -0.57
C ASP A 62 6.54 -1.21 -1.44
N THR A 63 7.36 -2.23 -1.66
CA THR A 63 6.99 -3.42 -2.45
C THR A 63 5.82 -4.17 -1.81
N GLY A 64 5.84 -4.29 -0.48
CA GLY A 64 4.79 -4.93 0.30
C GLY A 64 3.44 -4.21 0.14
N ILE A 65 3.43 -2.89 0.34
CA ILE A 65 2.22 -2.07 0.18
C ILE A 65 1.70 -2.15 -1.26
N HIS A 66 2.58 -2.02 -2.26
CA HIS A 66 2.16 -2.11 -3.65
C HIS A 66 1.43 -3.42 -3.97
N ARG A 67 1.96 -4.55 -3.46
CA ARG A 67 1.31 -5.85 -3.64
C ARG A 67 -0.05 -5.94 -2.96
N ILE A 68 -0.16 -5.40 -1.74
CA ILE A 68 -1.44 -5.40 -1.00
C ILE A 68 -2.46 -4.53 -1.75
N ALA A 69 -2.07 -3.34 -2.20
CA ALA A 69 -2.95 -2.41 -2.92
C ALA A 69 -3.46 -2.99 -4.25
N VAL A 70 -2.59 -3.63 -5.03
CA VAL A 70 -2.99 -4.31 -6.28
C VAL A 70 -3.99 -5.44 -6.01
N ASN A 71 -3.74 -6.24 -4.97
CA ASN A 71 -4.66 -7.32 -4.60
C ASN A 71 -6.02 -6.79 -4.13
N ALA A 72 -6.04 -5.74 -3.33
CA ALA A 72 -7.28 -5.10 -2.87
C ALA A 72 -8.08 -4.53 -4.06
N ALA A 73 -7.43 -3.85 -5.00
CA ALA A 73 -8.06 -3.33 -6.21
C ALA A 73 -8.68 -4.44 -7.08
N LEU A 74 -8.00 -5.58 -7.22
CA LEU A 74 -8.53 -6.75 -7.94
C LEU A 74 -9.74 -7.36 -7.24
N GLN A 75 -9.74 -7.43 -5.91
CA GLN A 75 -10.87 -7.94 -5.13
C GLN A 75 -12.10 -7.04 -5.24
N LEU A 76 -11.93 -5.73 -5.07
CA LEU A 76 -13.03 -4.77 -5.22
C LEU A 76 -13.62 -4.83 -6.63
N LEU A 77 -12.79 -4.92 -7.68
CA LEU A 77 -13.25 -5.07 -9.06
C LEU A 77 -14.01 -6.38 -9.30
N ALA A 78 -13.69 -7.45 -8.57
CA ALA A 78 -14.41 -8.71 -8.67
C ALA A 78 -15.80 -8.60 -8.03
N VAL A 79 -15.90 -7.98 -6.85
CA VAL A 79 -17.17 -7.79 -6.13
C VAL A 79 -18.15 -6.89 -6.89
N GLU A 80 -17.67 -5.83 -7.55
CA GLU A 80 -18.52 -4.92 -8.36
C GLU A 80 -19.19 -5.61 -9.56
N LYS A 81 -18.64 -6.75 -10.01
CA LYS A 81 -19.16 -7.48 -11.18
C LYS A 81 -20.22 -8.52 -10.84
N ASP A 82 -20.40 -8.82 -9.55
CA ASP A 82 -21.44 -9.73 -9.03
C ASP A 82 -22.75 -8.97 -8.77
#